data_AF-A0A8J6C308-F1
#
_entry.id   AF-A0A8J6C308-F1
#
_cell.length_a   1.000
_cell.length_b   1.000
_cell.length_c   1.000
_cell.angle_alpha   90.00
_cell.angle_beta   90.00
_cell.angle_gamma   90.00
#
_symmetry.space_group_name_H-M   'P 1'
#
loop_
_entity.id
_entity.type
_entity.pdbx_description
1 polymer ?
#
loop_
_entity_poly.entity_id
_entity_poly.type
_entity_poly.pdbx_seq_one_letter_code
_entity_poly.pdbx_strand_id
1 'polypeptide(L)'
;MAVGCTVTLVVVLLLTGVDGKRRSKTSSDRSSRLERTQCEEGPCSEWDTDYRPNCVLRCQSDACYTAVYADNELEPGEVDTSRSRQYQTCLTKERSDRMRVERERSRRRG
;
A
#
# COMPACT_ATOMS: atom_id res chain seq x y z
N MET A 1 3.10 33.56 45.01
CA MET A 1 2.65 32.15 44.95
C MET A 1 2.39 31.73 43.49
N ALA A 2 3.41 31.78 42.62
CA ALA A 2 3.23 31.47 41.18
C ALA A 2 4.10 30.30 40.69
N VAL A 3 4.96 29.76 41.55
CA VAL A 3 5.92 28.69 41.19
C VAL A 3 5.31 27.29 41.35
N GLY A 4 4.31 27.13 42.22
CA GLY A 4 3.65 25.84 42.45
C GLY A 4 2.70 25.42 41.34
N CYS A 5 2.10 26.38 40.62
CA CYS A 5 1.16 26.12 39.54
C CYS A 5 1.87 25.66 38.25
N THR A 6 3.10 26.14 38.01
CA THR A 6 3.89 25.72 36.85
C THR A 6 4.50 24.33 37.06
N VAL A 7 4.98 24.01 38.26
CA VAL A 7 5.53 22.68 38.58
C VAL A 7 4.44 21.60 38.48
N THR A 8 3.22 21.89 38.94
CA THR A 8 2.10 20.94 38.86
C THR A 8 1.64 20.69 37.42
N LEU A 9 1.61 21.72 36.56
CA LEU A 9 1.26 21.56 35.14
C LEU A 9 2.29 20.73 34.36
N VAL A 10 3.59 20.88 34.66
CA VAL A 10 4.66 20.13 33.98
C VAL A 10 4.63 18.64 34.36
N VAL A 11 4.33 18.29 35.61
CA VAL A 11 4.25 16.89 36.07
C VAL A 11 3.07 16.15 35.44
N VAL A 12 1.92 16.82 35.25
CA VAL A 12 0.73 16.19 34.63
C VAL A 12 0.99 15.83 33.16
N LEU A 13 1.71 16.67 32.41
CA LEU A 13 2.04 16.40 31.00
C LEU A 13 3.01 15.22 30.82
N LEU A 14 3.86 14.92 31.81
CA LEU A 14 4.81 13.82 31.74
C LEU A 14 4.18 12.45 32.07
N LEU A 15 3.02 12.42 32.72
CA LEU A 15 2.34 11.18 33.13
C LEU A 15 1.25 10.72 32.17
N THR A 16 0.86 11.54 31.20
CA THR A 16 -0.08 11.13 30.14
C THR A 16 0.66 10.41 29.03
N GLY A 17 0.84 9.09 29.19
CA GLY A 17 1.23 8.22 28.08
C GLY A 17 0.14 8.22 27.00
N VAL A 18 0.44 8.76 25.82
CA VAL A 18 -0.40 8.59 24.64
C VAL A 18 -0.20 7.18 24.11
N ASP A 19 -1.21 6.33 24.28
CA ASP A 19 -1.29 5.02 23.63
C ASP A 19 -1.63 5.21 22.15
N GLY A 20 -0.60 5.46 21.35
CA GLY A 20 -0.72 5.56 19.91
C GLY A 20 -1.02 4.19 19.31
N LYS A 21 -2.28 3.91 18.99
CA LYS A 21 -2.69 2.72 18.22
C LYS A 21 -2.03 2.76 16.84
N ARG A 22 -0.85 2.13 16.72
CA ARG A 22 -0.11 2.03 15.45
C ARG A 22 -0.96 1.24 14.47
N ARG A 23 -1.67 1.91 13.55
CA ARG A 23 -2.25 1.26 12.37
C ARG A 23 -1.10 0.60 11.61
N SER A 24 -1.14 -0.72 11.45
CA SER A 24 -0.06 -1.55 10.88
C SER A 24 0.11 -1.36 9.35
N LYS A 25 0.27 -0.13 8.89
CA LYS A 25 0.54 0.18 7.47
C LYS A 25 1.82 -0.47 6.95
N THR A 26 2.77 -0.77 7.84
CA THR A 26 4.08 -1.33 7.51
C THR A 26 4.02 -2.72 6.86
N SER A 27 3.08 -3.59 7.24
CA SER A 27 3.06 -4.96 6.70
C SER A 27 2.52 -5.02 5.27
N SER A 28 1.42 -4.31 4.98
CA SER A 28 0.85 -4.23 3.62
C SER A 28 1.73 -3.46 2.65
N ASP A 29 2.44 -2.42 3.11
CA ASP A 29 3.42 -1.71 2.28
C ASP A 29 4.57 -2.65 1.90
N ARG A 30 5.07 -3.42 2.87
CA ARG A 30 6.12 -4.42 2.64
C ARG A 30 5.68 -5.51 1.67
N SER A 31 4.48 -6.07 1.80
CA SER A 31 3.99 -7.08 0.87
C SER A 31 3.85 -6.52 -0.54
N SER A 32 3.42 -5.27 -0.68
CA SER A 32 3.30 -4.60 -1.99
C SER A 32 4.66 -4.45 -2.68
N ARG A 33 5.70 -4.08 -1.93
CA ARG A 33 7.06 -3.98 -2.46
C ARG A 33 7.60 -5.34 -2.86
N LEU A 34 7.39 -6.37 -2.03
CA LEU A 34 7.82 -7.73 -2.34
C LEU A 34 7.12 -8.30 -3.58
N GLU A 35 5.81 -8.08 -3.74
CA GLU A 35 5.09 -8.46 -4.97
C GLU A 35 5.62 -7.71 -6.19
N ARG A 36 5.97 -6.43 -6.03
CA ARG A 36 6.61 -5.67 -7.11
C ARG A 36 7.95 -6.29 -7.54
N THR A 37 8.83 -6.56 -6.59
CA THR A 37 10.14 -7.16 -6.87
C THR A 37 10.00 -8.53 -7.53
N GLN A 38 9.05 -9.35 -7.09
CA GLN A 38 8.77 -10.64 -7.74
C GLN A 38 8.37 -10.47 -9.21
N CYS A 39 7.57 -9.45 -9.54
CA CYS A 39 7.25 -9.14 -10.93
C CYS A 39 8.47 -8.67 -11.73
N GLU A 40 9.30 -7.80 -11.14
CA GLU A 40 10.51 -7.25 -11.76
C GLU A 40 11.57 -8.31 -12.03
N GLU A 41 11.79 -9.23 -11.09
CA GLU A 41 12.79 -10.30 -11.17
C GLU A 41 12.29 -11.57 -11.87
N GLY A 42 10.97 -11.74 -11.99
CA GLY A 42 10.35 -12.90 -12.62
C GLY A 42 9.83 -12.58 -14.02
N PRO A 43 8.50 -12.46 -14.19
CA PRO A 43 7.86 -12.36 -15.51
C PRO A 43 8.25 -11.12 -16.33
N CYS A 44 8.74 -10.06 -15.68
CA CYS A 44 9.15 -8.83 -16.35
C CYS A 44 10.67 -8.65 -16.44
N SER A 45 11.45 -9.68 -16.10
CA SER A 45 12.92 -9.60 -16.06
C SER A 45 13.55 -9.36 -17.43
N GLU A 46 12.98 -9.96 -18.48
CA GLU A 46 13.48 -9.86 -19.86
C GLU A 46 13.01 -8.59 -20.58
N TRP A 47 12.15 -7.78 -19.95
CA TRP A 47 11.59 -6.58 -20.58
C TRP A 47 12.59 -5.43 -20.56
N ASP A 48 12.64 -4.71 -21.68
CA ASP A 48 13.37 -3.45 -21.81
C ASP A 48 13.01 -2.50 -20.66
N THR A 49 14.01 -1.80 -20.13
CA THR A 49 13.84 -0.90 -18.97
C THR A 49 12.72 0.13 -19.16
N ASP A 50 12.50 0.55 -20.41
CA ASP A 50 11.50 1.55 -20.78
C ASP A 50 10.06 1.00 -20.74
N TYR A 51 9.86 -0.28 -21.06
CA TYR A 51 8.54 -0.93 -21.10
C TYR A 51 8.26 -1.83 -19.88
N ARG A 52 9.30 -2.21 -19.14
CA ARG A 52 9.22 -2.99 -17.91
C ARG A 52 8.22 -2.43 -16.90
N PRO A 53 8.05 -1.10 -16.71
CA PRO A 53 7.05 -0.56 -15.79
C PRO A 53 5.61 -1.01 -16.11
N ASN A 54 5.21 -1.05 -17.39
CA ASN A 54 3.87 -1.50 -17.79
C ASN A 54 3.68 -2.99 -17.51
N CYS A 55 4.69 -3.82 -17.82
CA CYS A 55 4.66 -5.25 -17.47
C CYS A 55 4.47 -5.45 -15.96
N VAL A 56 5.23 -4.73 -15.13
CA VAL A 56 5.16 -4.87 -13.67
C VAL A 56 3.78 -4.49 -13.12
N LEU A 57 3.15 -3.45 -13.67
CA LEU A 57 1.79 -3.09 -13.28
C LEU A 57 0.79 -4.19 -13.66
N ARG A 58 0.85 -4.74 -14.89
CA ARG A 58 -0.01 -5.88 -15.28
C ARG A 58 0.22 -7.11 -14.41
N CYS A 59 1.47 -7.43 -14.12
CA CYS A 59 1.84 -8.57 -13.29
C CYS A 59 1.27 -8.46 -11.86
N GLN A 60 1.25 -7.26 -11.28
CA GLN A 60 0.71 -7.04 -9.94
C GLN A 60 -0.81 -7.20 -9.87
N SER A 61 -1.53 -6.71 -10.88
CA SER A 61 -2.96 -7.01 -11.08
C SER A 61 -3.37 -6.55 -12.48
N ASP A 62 -3.68 -7.52 -13.33
CA ASP A 62 -4.18 -7.27 -14.68
C ASP A 62 -5.52 -6.51 -14.67
N ALA A 63 -6.38 -6.84 -13.71
CA ALA A 63 -7.68 -6.17 -13.54
C ALA A 63 -7.52 -4.68 -13.19
N CYS A 64 -6.65 -4.36 -12.23
CA CYS A 64 -6.40 -2.96 -11.85
C CYS A 64 -5.62 -2.20 -12.92
N TYR A 65 -4.71 -2.86 -13.66
CA TYR A 65 -4.03 -2.24 -14.78
C TYR A 65 -5.01 -1.87 -15.88
N THR A 66 -5.83 -2.82 -16.31
CA THR A 66 -6.85 -2.62 -17.35
C THR A 66 -7.81 -1.50 -16.96
N ALA A 67 -8.28 -1.47 -15.71
CA ALA A 67 -9.20 -0.43 -15.24
C ALA A 67 -8.62 1.00 -15.26
N VAL A 68 -7.29 1.16 -15.26
CA VAL A 68 -6.63 2.48 -15.13
C VAL A 68 -5.88 2.89 -16.40
N TYR A 69 -5.32 1.92 -17.14
CA TYR A 69 -4.38 2.14 -18.23
C TYR A 69 -4.78 1.49 -19.56
N ALA A 70 -5.89 0.75 -19.66
CA ALA A 70 -6.25 0.06 -20.92
C ALA A 70 -6.45 1.00 -22.10
N ASP A 71 -7.07 2.15 -21.88
CA ASP A 71 -7.37 3.10 -22.96
C ASP A 71 -6.13 3.87 -23.42
N ASN A 72 -5.17 4.07 -22.52
CA ASN A 72 -3.95 4.82 -22.78
C ASN A 72 -2.84 4.30 -21.85
N GLU A 73 -1.99 3.44 -22.38
CA GLU A 73 -0.86 2.89 -21.61
C GLU A 73 0.18 3.98 -21.31
N LEU A 74 0.97 3.80 -20.25
CA LEU A 74 2.04 4.74 -19.92
C LEU A 74 3.14 4.67 -20.98
N GLU A 75 3.52 5.81 -21.54
CA GLU A 75 4.67 5.89 -22.44
C GLU A 75 6.00 5.81 -21.67
N PRO A 76 7.10 5.37 -22.32
CA PRO A 76 8.43 5.43 -21.74
C PRO A 76 8.78 6.81 -21.19
N GLY A 77 9.09 6.87 -19.89
CA GLY A 77 9.43 8.11 -19.19
C GLY A 77 8.22 8.95 -18.74
N GLU A 78 6.99 8.55 -19.06
CA GLU A 78 5.79 9.21 -18.57
C GLU A 78 5.60 8.98 -17.06
N VAL A 79 5.26 10.04 -16.33
CA VAL A 79 4.95 9.97 -14.90
C VAL A 79 3.53 10.48 -14.65
N ASP A 80 2.55 9.58 -14.64
CA ASP A 80 1.18 9.91 -14.24
C ASP A 80 0.93 9.60 -12.76
N THR A 81 1.06 10.64 -11.93
CA THR A 81 0.84 10.51 -10.48
C THR A 81 -0.64 10.31 -10.10
N SER A 82 -1.58 10.77 -10.92
CA SER A 82 -3.02 10.64 -10.65
C SER A 82 -3.46 9.19 -10.85
N ARG A 83 -3.18 8.64 -12.03
CA ARG A 83 -3.46 7.23 -12.36
C ARG A 83 -2.67 6.29 -11.47
N SER A 84 -1.44 6.62 -11.11
CA SER A 84 -0.67 5.85 -10.13
C SER A 84 -1.39 5.70 -8.78
N ARG A 85 -2.03 6.77 -8.26
CA ARG A 85 -2.81 6.72 -7.02
C ARG A 85 -4.09 5.90 -7.17
N GLN A 86 -4.76 6.02 -8.31
CA GLN A 86 -5.96 5.23 -8.63
C GLN A 86 -5.63 3.73 -8.67
N TYR A 87 -4.55 3.37 -9.36
CA TYR A 87 -4.04 2.02 -9.42
C TYR A 87 -3.69 1.45 -8.03
N GLN A 88 -2.99 2.20 -7.19
CA GLN A 88 -2.67 1.78 -5.82
C GLN A 88 -3.92 1.59 -4.95
N THR A 89 -4.93 2.44 -5.15
CA THR A 89 -6.22 2.32 -4.47
C THR A 89 -6.94 1.04 -4.89
N CYS A 90 -6.95 0.75 -6.20
CA CYS A 90 -7.51 -0.50 -6.73
C CYS A 90 -6.81 -1.74 -6.14
N LEU A 91 -5.48 -1.80 -6.19
CA LEU A 91 -4.69 -2.90 -5.63
C LEU A 91 -4.97 -3.13 -4.14
N THR A 92 -5.04 -2.04 -3.37
CA THR A 92 -5.30 -2.11 -1.93
C THR A 92 -6.68 -2.70 -1.64
N LYS A 93 -7.68 -2.33 -2.44
CA LYS A 93 -9.03 -2.87 -2.35
C LYS A 93 -9.06 -4.35 -2.72
N GLU A 94 -8.49 -4.72 -3.85
CA GLU A 94 -8.46 -6.12 -4.33
C GLU A 94 -7.82 -7.06 -3.29
N ARG A 95 -6.67 -6.67 -2.72
CA ARG A 95 -6.02 -7.45 -1.65
C ARG A 95 -6.88 -7.56 -0.40
N SER A 96 -7.57 -6.48 -0.03
CA SER A 96 -8.45 -6.46 1.13
C SER A 96 -9.66 -7.37 0.94
N ASP A 97 -10.25 -7.36 -0.25
CA ASP A 97 -11.36 -8.22 -0.64
C ASP A 97 -10.93 -9.69 -0.68
N ARG A 98 -9.74 -9.99 -1.22
CA ARG A 98 -9.15 -11.34 -1.21
C ARG A 98 -9.02 -11.90 0.21
N MET A 99 -8.44 -11.11 1.12
CA MET A 99 -8.31 -11.49 2.53
C MET A 99 -9.67 -11.68 3.21
N ARG A 100 -10.66 -10.85 2.88
CA ARG A 100 -12.01 -10.99 3.43
C ARG A 100 -12.65 -12.31 2.99
N VAL A 101 -12.60 -12.60 1.70
CA VAL A 101 -13.15 -13.85 1.14
C VAL A 101 -12.46 -15.07 1.74
N GLU A 102 -11.13 -15.04 1.90
CA GLU A 102 -10.38 -16.13 2.53
C GLU A 102 -10.82 -16.35 3.98
N ARG A 103 -10.95 -15.29 4.78
CA ARG A 103 -11.44 -15.39 6.17
C ARG A 103 -12.86 -15.96 6.24
N GLU A 104 -13.74 -15.53 5.34
CA GLU A 104 -15.10 -16.06 5.25
C GLU A 104 -15.09 -17.55 4.87
N ARG A 105 -14.22 -17.98 3.95
CA ARG A 105 -14.03 -19.40 3.61
C ARG A 105 -13.51 -20.22 4.79
N SER A 106 -12.54 -19.70 5.55
CA SER A 106 -12.02 -20.39 6.75
C SER A 106 -13.09 -20.56 7.83
N ARG A 107 -13.95 -19.55 8.03
CA ARG A 107 -15.09 -19.64 8.96
C ARG A 107 -16.16 -20.65 8.56
N ARG A 108 -16.29 -20.95 7.26
CA ARG A 108 -17.23 -21.97 6.77
C ARG A 108 -16.68 -23.40 6.88
N ARG A 109 -15.36 -23.55 7.03
CA ARG A 109 -14.68 -24.85 7.07
C ARG A 109 -14.44 -25.38 8.50
N GLY A 110 -14.54 -24.53 9.52
CA GLY A 110 -14.46 -24.88 10.94
C GLY A 110 -15.82 -24.89 11.58
#